data_AF-A0A2H9LBI1-F1
#
_entry.id   AF-A0A2H9LBI1-F1
#
_cell.length_a   1.000
_cell.length_b   1.000
_cell.length_c   1.000
_cell.angle_alpha   90.00
_cell.angle_beta   90.00
_cell.angle_gamma   90.00
#
_symmetry.space_group_name_H-M   'P 1'
#
loop_
_entity.id
_entity.type
_entity.pdbx_description
1 polymer ?
#
loop_
_entity_poly.entity_id
_entity_poly.type
_entity_poly.pdbx_seq_one_letter_code
_entity_poly.pdbx_strand_id
1 'polypeptide(L)'
;MNNKLLISIIIFIIFTIILISGCIHEPKPNPPITQPKSDLNQLQKPDNEQPKNKEKLETCKDLCGDGICQEIVCQAIGCPCAETEESCPQDCAVEENIPLLDNMLQDCPTQEEISRFEHDFNISSDEAFVEYSCANGINPNYPSGKLDPRLTLYQMLRLMNALEFSKPLPWTDKSLYDWFKGNIKGIYINNSSEYSFCCDPERVINLKGEVVGASYDANWVMGAGMAYLIVLAIHEARHIDVGHTCGSNDNNLDELGAWAIQYYLEYWLVNYLPSNYQTQNEKENLASDAEYILHTRFCNTN
;
A
#
# COMPACT_ATOMS: atom_id res chain seq x y z
N MET A 1 11.57 -17.16 -38.74
CA MET A 1 11.65 -16.30 -37.53
C MET A 1 12.75 -15.28 -37.76
N ASN A 2 12.44 -13.99 -37.59
CA ASN A 2 13.35 -12.90 -37.93
C ASN A 2 14.49 -12.83 -36.90
N ASN A 3 15.76 -12.86 -37.35
CA ASN A 3 16.92 -12.79 -36.46
C ASN A 3 16.91 -11.56 -35.53
N LYS A 4 16.24 -10.48 -35.93
CA LYS A 4 16.04 -9.29 -35.09
C LYS A 4 15.16 -9.55 -33.85
N LEU A 5 14.12 -10.39 -33.99
CA LEU A 5 13.24 -10.73 -32.87
C LEU A 5 13.94 -11.63 -31.86
N LEU A 6 14.77 -12.57 -32.35
CA LEU A 6 15.55 -13.46 -31.48
C LEU A 6 16.61 -12.69 -30.67
N ILE A 7 17.27 -11.71 -31.29
CA ILE A 7 18.29 -10.88 -30.62
C ILE A 7 17.63 -9.96 -29.57
N SER A 8 16.46 -9.36 -29.84
CA SER A 8 15.73 -8.58 -28.83
C SER A 8 15.27 -9.42 -27.65
N ILE A 9 14.80 -10.66 -27.87
CA ILE A 9 14.40 -11.55 -26.78
C ILE A 9 15.61 -11.97 -25.93
N ILE A 10 16.76 -12.25 -26.56
CA ILE A 10 17.99 -12.62 -25.83
C ILE A 10 18.52 -11.44 -25.00
N ILE A 11 18.51 -10.21 -25.54
CA ILE A 11 18.93 -9.02 -24.78
C ILE A 11 17.98 -8.76 -23.61
N PHE A 12 16.66 -8.93 -23.79
CA PHE A 12 15.67 -8.74 -22.74
C PHE A 12 15.80 -9.77 -21.60
N ILE A 13 16.07 -11.05 -21.95
CA ILE A 13 16.30 -12.12 -20.96
C ILE A 13 17.61 -11.90 -20.19
N ILE A 14 18.67 -11.44 -20.86
CA ILE A 14 19.95 -11.16 -20.18
C ILE A 14 19.81 -9.96 -19.22
N PHE A 15 19.05 -8.93 -19.61
CA PHE A 15 18.82 -7.77 -18.74
C PHE A 15 17.95 -8.11 -17.51
N THR A 16 16.96 -8.99 -17.66
CA THR A 16 16.14 -9.46 -16.52
C THR A 16 16.92 -10.35 -15.56
N ILE A 17 17.85 -11.19 -16.04
CA ILE A 17 18.70 -12.03 -15.17
C ILE A 17 19.70 -11.20 -14.36
N ILE A 18 20.19 -10.07 -14.91
CA ILE A 18 21.13 -9.19 -14.21
C ILE A 18 20.43 -8.37 -13.11
N LEU A 19 19.15 -8.02 -13.27
CA LEU A 19 18.39 -7.32 -12.24
C LEU A 19 17.96 -8.21 -11.05
N ILE A 20 17.89 -9.54 -11.22
CA ILE A 20 17.53 -10.48 -10.14
C ILE A 20 18.78 -10.94 -9.33
N SER A 21 20.00 -10.70 -9.84
CA SER A 21 21.24 -11.16 -9.18
C SER A 21 21.83 -10.16 -8.16
N GLY A 22 21.09 -9.11 -7.82
CA GLY A 22 21.58 -7.99 -7.02
C GLY A 22 20.94 -7.84 -5.65
N CYS A 23 20.61 -8.92 -4.93
CA CYS A 23 20.42 -8.96 -3.46
C CYS A 23 20.09 -10.39 -2.99
N ILE A 24 21.08 -11.30 -2.99
CA ILE A 24 21.02 -12.47 -2.11
C ILE A 24 21.80 -12.09 -0.86
N HIS A 25 21.12 -11.52 0.14
CA HIS A 25 21.65 -11.49 1.49
C HIS A 25 21.63 -12.93 2.01
N GLU A 26 22.80 -13.51 2.27
CA GLU A 26 22.88 -14.77 3.00
C GLU A 26 22.22 -14.57 4.38
N PRO A 27 21.19 -15.33 4.75
CA PRO A 27 20.64 -15.27 6.08
C PRO A 27 21.73 -15.71 7.06
N LYS A 28 22.07 -14.83 8.02
CA LYS A 28 22.96 -15.20 9.12
C LYS A 28 22.39 -16.45 9.80
N PRO A 29 23.23 -17.46 10.10
CA PRO A 29 22.77 -18.65 10.80
C PRO A 29 22.14 -18.25 12.13
N ASN A 30 20.89 -18.65 12.32
CA ASN A 30 20.19 -18.43 13.58
C ASN A 30 21.01 -19.05 14.74
N PRO A 31 21.16 -18.35 15.87
CA PRO A 31 21.75 -18.95 17.05
C PRO A 31 20.91 -20.17 17.47
N PRO A 32 21.55 -21.23 18.01
CA PRO A 32 20.86 -22.45 18.35
C PRO A 32 19.77 -22.18 19.38
N ILE A 33 18.52 -22.40 18.96
CA ILE A 33 17.35 -22.41 19.83
C ILE A 33 17.52 -23.59 20.78
N THR A 34 17.85 -23.29 22.03
CA THR A 34 17.86 -24.26 23.13
C THR A 34 16.41 -24.52 23.50
N GLN A 35 15.86 -25.64 23.04
CA GLN A 35 14.54 -26.08 23.47
C GLN A 35 14.56 -26.44 24.97
N PRO A 36 13.55 -26.02 25.76
CA PRO A 36 13.35 -26.56 27.08
C PRO A 36 12.91 -28.02 26.96
N LYS A 37 13.63 -28.90 27.66
CA LYS A 37 13.27 -30.32 27.81
C LYS A 37 11.87 -30.41 28.44
N SER A 38 10.93 -31.01 27.72
CA SER A 38 9.65 -31.43 28.28
C SER A 38 9.85 -32.73 29.04
N ASP A 39 9.86 -32.64 30.37
CA ASP A 39 9.81 -33.81 31.23
C ASP A 39 8.41 -34.42 31.18
N LEU A 40 8.35 -35.55 30.48
CA LEU A 40 7.29 -36.53 30.52
C LEU A 40 7.20 -37.08 31.95
N ASN A 41 6.12 -36.81 32.68
CA ASN A 41 5.79 -37.56 33.88
C ASN A 41 4.40 -38.18 33.78
N GLN A 42 4.42 -39.49 33.95
CA GLN A 42 3.32 -40.44 33.93
C GLN A 42 2.36 -40.14 35.07
N LEU A 43 1.04 -40.15 34.81
CA LEU A 43 0.06 -40.38 35.85
C LEU A 43 -0.97 -41.43 35.42
N GLN A 44 -1.18 -42.37 36.34
CA GLN A 44 -1.93 -43.62 36.20
C GLN A 44 -3.44 -43.41 36.03
N LYS A 45 -4.03 -44.34 35.26
CA LYS A 45 -5.47 -44.64 35.22
C LYS A 45 -5.99 -45.10 36.60
N PRO A 46 -7.23 -44.72 36.93
CA PRO A 46 -8.16 -45.64 37.56
C PRO A 46 -9.45 -45.82 36.77
N ASP A 47 -10.03 -47.00 36.95
CA ASP A 47 -11.19 -47.55 36.27
C ASP A 47 -12.53 -46.88 36.66
N ASN A 48 -13.36 -46.73 35.64
CA ASN A 48 -14.76 -47.16 35.56
C ASN A 48 -15.72 -46.84 36.73
N GLU A 49 -16.50 -45.77 36.57
CA GLU A 49 -17.88 -45.75 37.05
C GLU A 49 -18.72 -44.78 36.19
N GLN A 50 -19.77 -45.30 35.53
CA GLN A 50 -20.74 -44.51 34.77
C GLN A 50 -21.88 -44.03 35.67
N PRO A 51 -22.09 -42.71 35.86
CA PRO A 51 -23.38 -42.17 36.24
C PRO A 51 -24.17 -41.77 34.98
N LYS A 52 -25.32 -42.40 34.83
CA LYS A 52 -26.38 -42.02 33.90
C LYS A 52 -26.88 -40.61 34.24
N ASN A 53 -27.18 -39.85 33.18
CA ASN A 53 -27.80 -38.52 33.15
C ASN A 53 -26.87 -37.33 33.50
N LYS A 54 -25.95 -37.04 32.57
CA LYS A 54 -25.13 -35.81 32.60
C LYS A 54 -25.83 -34.76 31.74
N GLU A 55 -26.50 -33.83 32.40
CA GLU A 55 -26.74 -32.51 31.82
C GLU A 55 -25.37 -32.01 31.32
N LYS A 56 -25.28 -31.70 30.03
CA LYS A 56 -24.03 -31.36 29.35
C LYS A 56 -23.56 -30.05 29.97
N LEU A 57 -22.70 -30.15 30.99
CA LEU A 57 -22.09 -29.00 31.66
C LEU A 57 -21.27 -28.29 30.58
N GLU A 58 -21.78 -27.19 30.03
CA GLU A 58 -21.09 -26.37 29.05
C GLU A 58 -19.87 -25.75 29.76
N THR A 59 -18.70 -26.34 29.49
CA THR A 59 -17.44 -26.02 30.15
C THR A 59 -16.94 -24.61 29.78
N CYS A 60 -17.37 -24.09 28.63
CA CYS A 60 -17.04 -22.76 28.13
C CYS A 60 -18.32 -21.99 27.82
N LYS A 61 -18.22 -20.67 27.82
CA LYS A 61 -19.32 -19.76 27.51
C LYS A 61 -19.31 -19.50 26.00
N ASP A 62 -20.39 -19.88 25.33
CA ASP A 62 -20.61 -19.48 23.95
C ASP A 62 -20.87 -17.96 23.90
N LEU A 63 -20.03 -17.24 23.16
CA LEU A 63 -20.15 -15.80 22.92
C LEU A 63 -20.37 -15.49 21.44
N CYS A 64 -20.68 -16.50 20.64
CA CYS A 64 -20.87 -16.32 19.22
C CYS A 64 -22.01 -15.33 18.94
N GLY A 65 -21.74 -14.35 18.10
CA GLY A 65 -22.59 -13.21 17.76
C GLY A 65 -22.32 -11.94 18.57
N ASP A 66 -21.20 -11.86 19.31
CA ASP A 66 -20.81 -10.67 20.05
C ASP A 66 -19.92 -9.70 19.24
N GLY A 67 -19.53 -10.11 18.03
CA GLY A 67 -18.73 -9.33 17.08
C GLY A 67 -17.21 -9.47 17.27
N ILE A 68 -16.74 -10.43 18.06
CA ILE A 68 -15.31 -10.70 18.26
C ILE A 68 -15.03 -12.19 18.08
N CYS A 69 -14.27 -12.60 17.07
CA CYS A 69 -13.85 -14.01 16.95
C CYS A 69 -12.91 -14.44 18.09
N GLN A 70 -13.31 -15.42 18.90
CA GLN A 70 -12.50 -15.87 20.05
C GLN A 70 -11.57 -17.03 19.69
N GLU A 71 -10.56 -16.77 18.86
CA GLU A 71 -9.58 -17.78 18.44
C GLU A 71 -8.68 -18.28 19.59
N ILE A 72 -8.35 -17.37 20.52
CA ILE A 72 -7.47 -17.66 21.66
C ILE A 72 -8.21 -17.39 22.96
N VAL A 73 -8.55 -18.46 23.68
CA VAL A 73 -9.30 -18.41 24.93
C VAL A 73 -8.55 -19.11 26.06
N CYS A 74 -8.92 -18.80 27.30
CA CYS A 74 -8.50 -19.58 28.45
C CYS A 74 -9.29 -20.91 28.53
N GLN A 75 -8.66 -21.97 29.03
CA GLN A 75 -9.29 -23.31 29.16
C GLN A 75 -10.01 -23.52 30.51
N ALA A 76 -10.33 -22.45 31.24
CA ALA A 76 -11.00 -22.54 32.54
C ALA A 76 -12.53 -22.49 32.41
N ILE A 77 -13.24 -22.97 33.43
CA ILE A 77 -14.70 -22.93 33.48
C ILE A 77 -15.18 -21.46 33.43
N GLY A 78 -16.08 -21.17 32.48
CA GLY A 78 -16.62 -19.83 32.27
C GLY A 78 -15.80 -18.93 31.34
N CYS A 79 -14.67 -19.42 30.82
CA CYS A 79 -13.99 -18.76 29.71
C CYS A 79 -14.81 -18.87 28.42
N PRO A 80 -14.63 -17.95 27.46
CA PRO A 80 -15.22 -18.08 26.12
C PRO A 80 -14.83 -19.40 25.47
N CYS A 81 -15.72 -19.96 24.65
CA CYS A 81 -15.36 -21.09 23.81
C CYS A 81 -14.40 -20.62 22.71
N ALA A 82 -13.44 -21.48 22.33
CA ALA A 82 -12.63 -21.17 21.16
C ALA A 82 -13.55 -21.23 19.93
N GLU A 83 -13.50 -20.18 19.12
CA GLU A 83 -14.33 -20.07 17.94
C GLU A 83 -13.50 -20.27 16.67
N THR A 84 -14.13 -20.84 15.65
CA THR A 84 -13.63 -20.96 14.29
C THR A 84 -14.69 -20.46 13.32
N GLU A 85 -14.32 -20.24 12.07
CA GLU A 85 -15.28 -19.94 10.99
C GLU A 85 -16.43 -20.98 10.91
N GLU A 86 -16.14 -22.24 11.23
CA GLU A 86 -17.15 -23.32 11.24
C GLU A 86 -18.07 -23.25 12.46
N SER A 87 -17.54 -22.90 13.64
CA SER A 87 -18.32 -22.88 14.88
C SER A 87 -19.04 -21.56 15.12
N CYS A 88 -18.49 -20.45 14.62
CA CYS A 88 -19.07 -19.12 14.72
C CYS A 88 -18.81 -18.27 13.45
N PRO A 89 -19.42 -18.62 12.30
CA PRO A 89 -19.20 -17.90 11.05
C PRO A 89 -19.62 -16.42 11.11
N GLN A 90 -20.47 -16.01 12.04
CA GLN A 90 -20.89 -14.61 12.13
C GLN A 90 -19.82 -13.68 12.73
N ASP A 91 -18.96 -14.19 13.62
CA ASP A 91 -17.88 -13.40 14.22
C ASP A 91 -16.51 -13.77 13.66
N CYS A 92 -16.35 -15.03 13.22
CA CYS A 92 -15.12 -15.61 12.70
C CYS A 92 -15.13 -15.84 11.20
N ALA A 93 -16.23 -15.55 10.47
CA ALA A 93 -16.05 -15.35 9.04
C ALA A 93 -15.07 -14.21 8.90
N VAL A 94 -13.98 -14.52 8.22
CA VAL A 94 -13.20 -13.49 7.58
C VAL A 94 -14.16 -12.95 6.51
N GLU A 95 -15.02 -11.99 6.87
CA GLU A 95 -15.40 -10.99 5.87
C GLU A 95 -14.06 -10.59 5.27
N GLU A 96 -13.87 -10.83 3.97
CA GLU A 96 -12.66 -10.38 3.29
C GLU A 96 -12.56 -8.90 3.65
N ASN A 97 -11.71 -8.61 4.62
CA ASN A 97 -11.61 -7.29 5.22
C ASN A 97 -10.71 -6.54 4.24
N ILE A 98 -11.26 -6.35 3.05
CA ILE A 98 -10.64 -5.64 1.95
C ILE A 98 -10.32 -4.29 2.57
N PRO A 99 -9.03 -3.94 2.63
CA PRO A 99 -8.64 -2.67 3.22
C PRO A 99 -9.45 -1.53 2.60
N LEU A 100 -9.78 -0.53 3.42
CA LEU A 100 -10.66 0.56 2.97
C LEU A 100 -10.17 1.19 1.67
N LEU A 101 -8.85 1.31 1.49
CA LEU A 101 -8.24 1.92 0.32
C LEU A 101 -8.42 1.06 -0.93
N ASP A 102 -8.29 -0.26 -0.83
CA ASP A 102 -8.57 -1.18 -1.94
C ASP A 102 -10.05 -1.15 -2.32
N ASN A 103 -10.94 -1.12 -1.33
CA ASN A 103 -12.37 -1.04 -1.58
C ASN A 103 -12.74 0.28 -2.32
N MET A 104 -12.14 1.40 -1.91
CA MET A 104 -12.31 2.66 -2.62
C MET A 104 -11.88 2.58 -4.09
N LEU A 105 -10.81 1.85 -4.38
CA LEU A 105 -10.27 1.70 -5.73
C LEU A 105 -11.16 0.85 -6.65
N GLN A 106 -12.04 0.00 -6.09
CA GLN A 106 -13.05 -0.74 -6.85
C GLN A 106 -14.24 0.13 -7.29
N ASP A 107 -14.43 1.29 -6.65
CA ASP A 107 -15.51 2.22 -6.96
C ASP A 107 -15.07 3.30 -7.96
N CYS A 108 -16.00 3.73 -8.81
CA CYS A 108 -15.77 4.85 -9.70
C CYS A 108 -15.84 6.19 -8.96
N PRO A 109 -14.95 7.16 -9.27
CA PRO A 109 -15.12 8.53 -8.82
C PRO A 109 -16.49 9.08 -9.20
N THR A 110 -17.16 9.74 -8.26
CA THR A 110 -18.43 10.45 -8.49
C THR A 110 -18.24 11.64 -9.42
N GLN A 111 -19.33 12.11 -10.03
CA GLN A 111 -19.26 13.29 -10.90
C GLN A 111 -18.83 14.54 -10.13
N GLU A 112 -19.24 14.68 -8.87
CA GLU A 112 -18.86 15.76 -7.97
C GLU A 112 -17.34 15.72 -7.66
N GLU A 113 -16.78 14.52 -7.40
CA GLU A 113 -15.34 14.36 -7.20
C GLU A 113 -14.56 14.74 -8.46
N ILE A 114 -14.97 14.25 -9.63
CA ILE A 114 -14.33 14.57 -10.91
C ILE A 114 -14.34 16.08 -11.15
N SER A 115 -15.50 16.72 -11.03
CA SER A 115 -15.63 18.17 -11.23
C SER A 115 -14.80 18.97 -10.23
N ARG A 116 -14.67 18.51 -8.98
CA ARG A 116 -13.75 19.12 -8.01
C ARG A 116 -12.30 18.96 -8.44
N PHE A 117 -11.88 17.77 -8.85
CA PHE A 117 -10.50 17.52 -9.28
C PHE A 117 -10.11 18.33 -10.51
N GLU A 118 -11.00 18.49 -11.48
CA GLU A 118 -10.76 19.32 -12.67
C GLU A 118 -10.82 20.81 -12.38
N HIS A 119 -11.51 21.22 -11.31
CA HIS A 119 -11.46 22.58 -10.82
C HIS A 119 -10.13 22.88 -10.10
N ASP A 120 -9.70 21.94 -9.26
CA ASP A 120 -8.51 22.09 -8.42
C ASP A 120 -7.20 21.93 -9.22
N PHE A 121 -7.21 21.16 -10.32
CA PHE A 121 -6.02 20.86 -11.12
C PHE A 121 -6.26 20.94 -12.62
N ASN A 122 -5.31 21.52 -13.36
CA ASN A 122 -5.25 21.36 -14.82
C ASN A 122 -4.66 19.98 -15.18
N ILE A 123 -5.52 19.01 -15.49
CA ILE A 123 -5.12 17.65 -15.88
C ILE A 123 -5.04 17.54 -17.40
N SER A 124 -3.87 17.17 -17.92
CA SER A 124 -3.63 17.05 -19.36
C SER A 124 -2.62 15.95 -19.69
N SER A 125 -2.44 15.66 -20.98
CA SER A 125 -1.59 14.56 -21.48
C SER A 125 -1.01 14.93 -22.86
N ASP A 126 0.13 14.35 -23.24
CA ASP A 126 0.68 14.45 -24.61
C ASP A 126 -0.18 13.71 -25.65
N GLU A 127 -0.86 12.65 -25.21
CA GLU A 127 -1.88 11.95 -25.98
C GLU A 127 -3.28 12.42 -25.60
N ALA A 128 -4.19 12.47 -26.57
CA ALA A 128 -5.59 12.79 -26.32
C ALA A 128 -6.23 11.70 -25.43
N PHE A 129 -6.94 12.12 -24.38
CA PHE A 129 -7.73 11.18 -23.58
C PHE A 129 -8.83 10.55 -24.43
N VAL A 130 -9.08 9.26 -24.19
CA VAL A 130 -10.31 8.63 -24.67
C VAL A 130 -11.52 9.23 -23.96
N GLU A 131 -12.72 8.93 -24.45
CA GLU A 131 -13.94 9.26 -23.75
C GLU A 131 -13.93 8.65 -22.34
N TYR A 132 -14.05 9.51 -21.33
CA TYR A 132 -14.09 9.08 -19.94
C TYR A 132 -15.37 8.29 -19.67
N SER A 133 -15.20 7.10 -19.10
CA SER A 133 -16.26 6.28 -18.53
C SER A 133 -15.67 5.52 -17.37
N CYS A 134 -16.50 5.12 -16.42
CA CYS A 134 -16.09 4.22 -15.37
C CYS A 134 -17.25 3.31 -14.98
N ALA A 135 -16.98 2.01 -14.90
CA ALA A 135 -17.87 1.01 -14.35
C ALA A 135 -17.02 0.03 -13.53
N ASN A 136 -17.34 -0.15 -12.24
CA ASN A 136 -16.57 -1.02 -11.31
C ASN A 136 -15.07 -0.70 -11.30
N GLY A 137 -14.71 0.58 -11.14
CA GLY A 137 -13.31 1.01 -11.02
C GLY A 137 -12.50 0.95 -12.32
N ILE A 138 -13.10 0.58 -13.45
CA ILE A 138 -12.43 0.47 -14.75
C ILE A 138 -13.11 1.33 -15.83
N ASN A 139 -12.33 1.86 -16.77
CA ASN A 139 -12.89 2.51 -17.97
C ASN A 139 -13.13 1.47 -19.07
N PRO A 140 -14.39 1.12 -19.40
CA PRO A 140 -14.70 0.13 -20.43
C PRO A 140 -14.33 0.56 -21.86
N ASN A 141 -14.11 1.87 -22.08
CA ASN A 141 -13.72 2.41 -23.38
C ASN A 141 -12.19 2.36 -23.61
N TYR A 142 -11.42 1.93 -22.61
CA TYR A 142 -9.98 1.81 -22.73
C TYR A 142 -9.58 0.38 -23.11
N PRO A 143 -8.49 0.17 -23.90
CA PRO A 143 -8.08 -1.17 -24.29
C PRO A 143 -7.91 -2.10 -23.10
N SER A 144 -8.57 -3.27 -23.14
CA SER A 144 -8.44 -4.30 -22.11
C SER A 144 -6.97 -4.65 -21.85
N GLY A 145 -6.60 -4.77 -20.58
CA GLY A 145 -5.21 -4.97 -20.16
C GLY A 145 -4.38 -3.68 -20.10
N LYS A 146 -4.99 -2.51 -20.31
CA LYS A 146 -4.36 -1.20 -20.08
C LYS A 146 -5.24 -0.34 -19.16
N LEU A 147 -4.62 0.58 -18.42
CA LEU A 147 -5.34 1.56 -17.61
C LEU A 147 -5.62 2.83 -18.37
N ASP A 148 -6.83 3.34 -18.22
CA ASP A 148 -7.11 4.73 -18.55
C ASP A 148 -6.32 5.64 -17.58
N PRO A 149 -5.29 6.36 -18.06
CA PRO A 149 -4.45 7.19 -17.21
C PRO A 149 -5.24 8.29 -16.49
N ARG A 150 -6.33 8.77 -17.10
CA ARG A 150 -7.18 9.81 -16.51
C ARG A 150 -7.92 9.28 -15.30
N LEU A 151 -8.47 8.06 -15.39
CA LEU A 151 -9.11 7.39 -14.26
C LEU A 151 -8.11 7.11 -13.13
N THR A 152 -6.88 6.69 -13.46
CA THR A 152 -5.81 6.52 -12.46
C THR A 152 -5.56 7.80 -11.66
N LEU A 153 -5.43 8.94 -12.35
CA LEU A 153 -5.22 10.22 -11.66
C LEU A 153 -6.41 10.59 -10.76
N TYR A 154 -7.65 10.35 -11.18
CA TYR A 154 -8.80 10.62 -10.32
C TYR A 154 -8.81 9.73 -9.07
N GLN A 155 -8.47 8.45 -9.21
CA GLN A 155 -8.37 7.55 -8.05
C GLN A 155 -7.23 7.95 -7.11
N MET A 156 -6.07 8.33 -7.64
CA MET A 156 -4.96 8.89 -6.86
C MET A 156 -5.44 10.09 -6.03
N LEU A 157 -6.08 11.06 -6.67
CA LEU A 157 -6.59 12.28 -6.01
C LEU A 157 -7.68 11.97 -4.97
N ARG A 158 -8.55 11.00 -5.25
CA ARG A 158 -9.59 10.53 -4.32
C ARG A 158 -9.00 9.90 -3.07
N LEU A 159 -7.98 9.06 -3.21
CA LEU A 159 -7.27 8.49 -2.06
C LEU A 159 -6.53 9.55 -1.28
N MET A 160 -5.78 10.45 -1.94
CA MET A 160 -5.11 11.57 -1.25
C MET A 160 -6.08 12.40 -0.40
N ASN A 161 -7.32 12.58 -0.88
CA ASN A 161 -8.37 13.28 -0.17
C ASN A 161 -8.98 12.48 1.00
N ALA A 162 -8.92 11.15 0.98
CA ALA A 162 -9.44 10.27 2.02
C ALA A 162 -8.39 9.83 3.07
N LEU A 163 -7.11 10.07 2.81
CA LEU A 163 -6.03 9.77 3.74
C LEU A 163 -6.09 10.73 4.94
N GLU A 164 -6.50 10.19 6.08
CA GLU A 164 -6.55 10.89 7.37
C GLU A 164 -5.52 10.30 8.32
N PHE A 165 -4.50 11.09 8.65
CA PHE A 165 -3.43 10.67 9.55
C PHE A 165 -3.75 11.05 10.99
N SER A 166 -3.47 10.13 11.92
CA SER A 166 -3.55 10.37 13.36
C SER A 166 -2.50 11.35 13.90
N LYS A 167 -1.51 11.71 13.07
CA LYS A 167 -0.50 12.75 13.36
C LYS A 167 -0.37 13.71 12.17
N PRO A 168 -0.10 15.00 12.42
CA PRO A 168 0.12 15.98 11.35
C PRO A 168 1.34 15.59 10.50
N LEU A 169 1.33 15.97 9.23
CA LEU A 169 2.46 15.78 8.33
C LEU A 169 3.63 16.69 8.75
N PRO A 170 4.90 16.24 8.73
CA PRO A 170 6.04 17.03 9.23
C PRO A 170 6.25 18.38 8.51
N TRP A 171 5.81 18.49 7.26
CA TRP A 171 6.07 19.65 6.41
C TRP A 171 4.87 20.60 6.25
N THR A 172 3.70 20.24 6.79
CA THR A 172 2.49 21.05 6.62
C THR A 172 1.44 20.77 7.70
N ASP A 173 0.65 21.79 8.02
CA ASP A 173 -0.54 21.71 8.86
C ASP A 173 -1.83 21.33 8.10
N LYS A 174 -1.74 21.16 6.77
CA LYS A 174 -2.87 20.79 5.91
C LYS A 174 -3.03 19.27 5.78
N SER A 175 -4.18 18.84 5.27
CA SER A 175 -4.34 17.48 4.74
C SER A 175 -3.38 17.24 3.57
N LEU A 176 -3.09 15.98 3.24
CA LEU A 176 -2.21 15.64 2.12
C LEU A 176 -2.74 16.24 0.80
N TYR A 177 -4.05 16.11 0.58
CA TYR A 177 -4.72 16.68 -0.59
C TYR A 177 -4.68 18.20 -0.63
N ASP A 178 -5.00 18.89 0.47
CA ASP A 178 -5.01 20.36 0.51
C ASP A 178 -3.61 20.96 0.39
N TRP A 179 -2.59 20.28 0.92
CA TRP A 179 -1.21 20.65 0.67
C TRP A 179 -0.86 20.50 -0.81
N PHE A 180 -1.15 19.33 -1.40
CA PHE A 180 -0.84 19.05 -2.80
C PHE A 180 -1.53 20.03 -3.77
N LYS A 181 -2.84 20.24 -3.60
CA LYS A 181 -3.64 21.27 -4.29
C LYS A 181 -3.06 22.67 -4.11
N GLY A 182 -2.64 23.01 -2.90
CA GLY A 182 -2.03 24.29 -2.60
C GLY A 182 -0.65 24.48 -3.25
N ASN A 183 0.03 23.39 -3.61
CA ASN A 183 1.40 23.42 -4.12
C ASN A 183 1.47 23.37 -5.66
N ILE A 184 0.70 22.52 -6.32
CA ILE A 184 0.71 22.41 -7.78
C ILE A 184 -0.47 23.15 -8.43
N LYS A 185 -0.38 23.45 -9.73
CA LYS A 185 -1.46 23.98 -10.58
C LYS A 185 -2.04 22.92 -11.51
N GLY A 186 -1.29 21.87 -11.82
CA GLY A 186 -1.70 20.88 -12.80
C GLY A 186 -0.85 19.63 -12.80
N ILE A 187 -1.38 18.61 -13.47
CA ILE A 187 -0.76 17.30 -13.64
C ILE A 187 -0.74 17.02 -15.14
N TYR A 188 0.44 16.74 -15.68
CA TYR A 188 0.64 16.40 -17.08
C TYR A 188 1.13 14.96 -17.20
N ILE A 189 0.41 14.13 -17.96
CA ILE A 189 0.87 12.78 -18.30
C ILE A 189 1.76 12.87 -19.53
N ASN A 190 3.01 12.47 -19.39
CA ASN A 190 4.01 12.52 -20.44
C ASN A 190 4.40 11.10 -20.85
N ASN A 191 3.80 10.58 -21.92
CA ASN A 191 4.12 9.25 -22.45
C ASN A 191 5.47 9.21 -23.16
N SER A 192 6.04 10.37 -23.49
CA SER A 192 7.33 10.50 -24.18
C SER A 192 8.52 10.68 -23.24
N SER A 193 8.30 10.94 -21.94
CA SER A 193 9.36 11.18 -20.97
C SER A 193 9.98 9.87 -20.45
N GLU A 194 11.28 9.90 -20.16
CA GLU A 194 11.98 8.78 -19.52
C GLU A 194 11.71 8.72 -18.00
N TYR A 195 11.39 9.85 -17.38
CA TYR A 195 11.17 10.00 -15.94
C TYR A 195 10.03 10.96 -15.62
N SER A 196 9.46 10.85 -14.41
CA SER A 196 8.61 11.89 -13.84
C SER A 196 9.47 13.04 -13.34
N PHE A 197 8.94 14.26 -13.40
CA PHE A 197 9.65 15.45 -12.94
C PHE A 197 8.67 16.57 -12.63
N CYS A 198 9.16 17.61 -11.97
CA CYS A 198 8.50 18.90 -11.83
C CYS A 198 9.48 20.00 -12.24
N CYS A 199 9.07 21.20 -12.65
CA CYS A 199 7.74 21.76 -12.77
C CYS A 199 7.66 22.57 -14.06
N ASP A 200 7.47 21.89 -15.18
CA ASP A 200 7.49 22.50 -16.51
C ASP A 200 6.23 22.16 -17.30
N PRO A 201 5.28 23.10 -17.49
CA PRO A 201 5.36 24.52 -17.10
C PRO A 201 5.26 24.73 -15.57
N GLU A 202 5.47 25.97 -15.12
CA GLU A 202 5.51 26.35 -13.70
C GLU A 202 4.37 25.70 -12.88
N ARG A 203 4.76 24.99 -11.82
CA ARG A 203 3.86 24.28 -10.88
C ARG A 203 3.00 23.20 -11.54
N VAL A 204 3.41 22.65 -12.69
CA VAL A 204 2.81 21.45 -13.28
C VAL A 204 3.76 20.28 -13.12
N ILE A 205 3.33 19.24 -12.41
CA ILE A 205 4.10 17.99 -12.33
C ILE A 205 3.90 17.21 -13.63
N ASN A 206 4.98 16.63 -14.14
CA ASN A 206 5.01 15.76 -15.30
C ASN A 206 5.18 14.33 -14.81
N LEU A 207 4.15 13.50 -14.98
CA LEU A 207 4.17 12.09 -14.61
C LEU A 207 4.44 11.24 -15.85
N LYS A 208 5.45 10.38 -15.77
CA LYS A 208 5.73 9.40 -16.84
C LYS A 208 4.49 8.54 -17.08
N GLY A 209 4.02 8.50 -18.33
CA GLY A 209 2.80 7.76 -18.69
C GLY A 209 2.84 6.28 -18.34
N GLU A 210 4.02 5.64 -18.46
CA GLU A 210 4.23 4.25 -18.03
C GLU A 210 3.97 4.06 -16.52
N VAL A 211 4.40 5.00 -15.68
CA VAL A 211 4.18 4.92 -14.23
C VAL A 211 2.69 5.07 -13.91
N VAL A 212 2.01 6.03 -14.54
CA VAL A 212 0.56 6.22 -14.37
C VAL A 212 -0.23 5.01 -14.90
N GLY A 213 0.23 4.38 -15.98
CA GLY A 213 -0.39 3.19 -16.56
C GLY A 213 -0.06 1.89 -15.81
N ALA A 214 1.03 1.84 -15.05
CA ALA A 214 1.48 0.65 -14.32
C ALA A 214 0.74 0.42 -12.99
N SER A 215 -0.02 1.40 -12.48
CA SER A 215 -0.89 1.26 -11.31
C SER A 215 -2.14 0.39 -11.54
N TYR A 216 -1.98 -0.59 -12.45
CA TYR A 216 -2.97 -1.42 -13.13
C TYR A 216 -3.90 -2.20 -12.23
N ASP A 217 -3.42 -2.63 -11.06
CA ASP A 217 -4.22 -3.53 -10.25
C ASP A 217 -5.18 -2.85 -9.28
N ALA A 218 -5.29 -1.51 -9.28
CA ALA A 218 -6.17 -0.80 -8.35
C ALA A 218 -5.94 -1.27 -6.89
N ASN A 219 -4.70 -1.70 -6.60
CA ASN A 219 -4.29 -2.22 -5.32
C ASN A 219 -3.46 -1.17 -4.61
N TRP A 220 -3.65 -1.11 -3.30
CA TRP A 220 -2.94 -0.28 -2.35
C TRP A 220 -1.53 -0.84 -2.07
N VAL A 221 -0.73 -1.03 -3.10
CA VAL A 221 0.63 -1.62 -2.99
C VAL A 221 1.72 -0.66 -3.44
N MET A 222 2.93 -0.83 -2.89
CA MET A 222 4.15 -0.14 -3.34
C MET A 222 4.75 -0.76 -4.61
N GLY A 223 5.70 -0.05 -5.21
CA GLY A 223 6.38 -0.45 -6.45
C GLY A 223 5.68 0.04 -7.71
N ALA A 224 4.49 -0.48 -7.99
CA ALA A 224 3.68 -0.05 -9.14
C ALA A 224 2.26 0.39 -8.78
N GLY A 225 1.78 0.11 -7.57
CA GLY A 225 0.42 0.41 -7.15
C GLY A 225 0.18 1.88 -6.80
N MET A 226 -1.01 2.14 -6.24
CA MET A 226 -1.49 3.51 -6.06
C MET A 226 -0.73 4.29 -4.97
N ALA A 227 -0.24 3.59 -3.94
CA ALA A 227 0.60 4.20 -2.91
C ALA A 227 1.88 4.80 -3.51
N TYR A 228 2.53 4.06 -4.43
CA TYR A 228 3.73 4.54 -5.13
C TYR A 228 3.44 5.80 -5.96
N LEU A 229 2.32 5.82 -6.69
CA LEU A 229 1.96 6.99 -7.50
C LEU A 229 1.68 8.24 -6.65
N ILE A 230 0.99 8.08 -5.51
CA ILE A 230 0.76 9.18 -4.56
C ILE A 230 2.09 9.72 -4.03
N VAL A 231 2.97 8.82 -3.58
CA VAL A 231 4.28 9.19 -3.04
C VAL A 231 5.12 9.92 -4.10
N LEU A 232 5.18 9.40 -5.32
CA LEU A 232 5.87 10.04 -6.43
C LEU A 232 5.28 11.43 -6.74
N ALA A 233 3.96 11.57 -6.80
CA ALA A 233 3.33 12.86 -7.07
C ALA A 233 3.68 13.90 -5.99
N ILE A 234 3.72 13.48 -4.72
CA ILE A 234 4.11 14.34 -3.58
C ILE A 234 5.60 14.71 -3.64
N HIS A 235 6.47 13.76 -4.00
CA HIS A 235 7.89 14.01 -4.28
C HIS A 235 8.06 15.10 -5.34
N GLU A 236 7.42 14.91 -6.50
CA GLU A 236 7.51 15.87 -7.61
C GLU A 236 6.95 17.23 -7.22
N ALA A 237 5.82 17.27 -6.52
CA ALA A 237 5.25 18.53 -6.03
C ALA A 237 6.22 19.27 -5.09
N ARG A 238 7.04 18.57 -4.30
CA ARG A 238 7.97 19.20 -3.37
C ARG A 238 9.07 19.99 -4.08
N HIS A 239 9.46 19.59 -5.29
CA HIS A 239 10.44 20.34 -6.08
C HIS A 239 10.06 21.81 -6.36
N ILE A 240 8.78 22.19 -6.17
CA ILE A 240 8.33 23.59 -6.23
C ILE A 240 8.94 24.44 -5.12
N ASP A 241 9.06 23.91 -3.91
CA ASP A 241 9.55 24.64 -2.75
C ASP A 241 11.03 24.38 -2.51
N VAL A 242 11.41 23.10 -2.52
CA VAL A 242 12.73 22.61 -2.12
C VAL A 242 13.13 21.46 -3.05
N GLY A 243 14.15 21.71 -3.86
CA GLY A 243 14.78 20.69 -4.68
C GLY A 243 15.72 19.77 -3.88
N HIS A 244 16.32 18.82 -4.56
CA HIS A 244 17.45 18.07 -4.02
C HIS A 244 18.62 19.01 -3.70
N THR A 245 19.16 18.92 -2.49
CA THR A 245 20.25 19.80 -2.02
C THR A 245 21.63 19.16 -2.13
N CYS A 246 21.70 17.88 -2.51
CA CYS A 246 22.94 17.13 -2.70
C CYS A 246 22.90 16.28 -4.00
N GLY A 247 23.05 16.94 -5.14
CA GLY A 247 23.00 16.28 -6.44
C GLY A 247 21.59 15.78 -6.76
N SER A 248 21.42 14.48 -6.97
CA SER A 248 20.11 13.83 -7.13
C SER A 248 19.48 13.39 -5.80
N ASN A 249 20.13 13.70 -4.68
CA ASN A 249 19.74 13.30 -3.33
C ASN A 249 19.48 14.54 -2.46
N ASP A 250 18.81 14.31 -1.34
CA ASP A 250 18.70 15.30 -0.29
C ASP A 250 19.97 15.25 0.58
N ASN A 251 20.30 16.32 1.29
CA ASN A 251 21.46 16.35 2.17
C ASN A 251 21.19 15.59 3.47
N ASN A 252 20.01 15.78 4.07
CA ASN A 252 19.54 15.09 5.29
C ASN A 252 18.00 15.18 5.39
N LEU A 253 17.41 14.52 6.40
CA LEU A 253 15.95 14.54 6.61
C LEU A 253 15.38 15.89 7.07
N ASP A 254 16.16 16.68 7.81
CA ASP A 254 15.68 17.89 8.47
C ASP A 254 15.36 19.03 7.49
N GLU A 255 15.93 18.99 6.29
CA GLU A 255 15.66 20.02 5.27
C GLU A 255 14.30 19.85 4.59
N LEU A 256 13.62 18.72 4.81
CA LEU A 256 12.33 18.41 4.21
C LEU A 256 12.36 18.59 2.67
N GLY A 257 13.42 18.12 2.02
CA GLY A 257 13.51 18.05 0.56
C GLY A 257 12.56 17.01 -0.03
N ALA A 258 12.69 16.75 -1.34
CA ALA A 258 11.78 15.86 -2.06
C ALA A 258 11.89 14.40 -1.57
N TRP A 259 13.11 13.91 -1.31
CA TRP A 259 13.30 12.57 -0.74
C TRP A 259 12.90 12.51 0.73
N ALA A 260 13.16 13.56 1.51
CA ALA A 260 12.75 13.62 2.92
C ALA A 260 11.22 13.54 3.08
N ILE A 261 10.47 14.28 2.27
CA ILE A 261 9.00 14.23 2.32
C ILE A 261 8.47 12.88 1.83
N GLN A 262 9.07 12.29 0.79
CA GLN A 262 8.71 10.94 0.35
C GLN A 262 8.92 9.92 1.48
N TYR A 263 10.10 9.91 2.13
CA TYR A 263 10.35 9.09 3.32
C TYR A 263 9.28 9.29 4.40
N TYR A 264 9.00 10.55 4.75
CA TYR A 264 8.04 10.85 5.79
C TYR A 264 6.62 10.43 5.40
N LEU A 265 6.22 10.58 4.13
CA LEU A 265 4.90 10.14 3.70
C LEU A 265 4.76 8.63 3.86
N GLU A 266 5.71 7.83 3.39
CA GLU A 266 5.69 6.37 3.55
C GLU A 266 5.69 5.95 5.02
N TYR A 267 6.54 6.58 5.84
CA TYR A 267 6.52 6.37 7.30
C TYR A 267 5.16 6.71 7.92
N TRP A 268 4.50 7.78 7.45
CA TRP A 268 3.17 8.20 7.92
C TRP A 268 2.09 7.21 7.49
N LEU A 269 2.15 6.71 6.26
CA LEU A 269 1.23 5.68 5.76
C LEU A 269 1.33 4.44 6.65
N VAL A 270 2.54 4.00 7.02
CA VAL A 270 2.74 2.82 7.88
C VAL A 270 2.22 3.04 9.30
N ASN A 271 2.59 4.16 9.93
CA ASN A 271 2.50 4.31 11.38
C ASN A 271 1.26 5.10 11.85
N TYR A 272 0.65 5.90 10.98
CA TYR A 272 -0.36 6.87 11.40
C TYR A 272 -1.68 6.78 10.64
N LEU A 273 -1.83 5.87 9.68
CA LEU A 273 -3.14 5.51 9.14
C LEU A 273 -3.91 4.58 10.08
N PRO A 274 -5.26 4.63 10.07
CA PRO A 274 -6.08 3.66 10.78
C PRO A 274 -5.78 2.23 10.34
N SER A 275 -5.93 1.27 11.26
CA SER A 275 -5.50 -0.12 11.03
C SER A 275 -6.26 -0.83 9.91
N ASN A 276 -7.46 -0.37 9.56
CA ASN A 276 -8.32 -0.93 8.51
C ASN A 276 -8.05 -0.34 7.11
N TYR A 277 -7.07 0.55 6.95
CA TYR A 277 -6.79 1.18 5.65
C TYR A 277 -5.97 0.30 4.72
N GLN A 278 -5.14 -0.59 5.27
CA GLN A 278 -4.16 -1.38 4.54
C GLN A 278 -3.89 -2.69 5.27
N THR A 279 -3.52 -3.73 4.51
CA THR A 279 -3.06 -5.01 5.02
C THR A 279 -1.71 -4.87 5.75
N GLN A 280 -1.36 -5.89 6.54
CA GLN A 280 -0.04 -5.96 7.17
C GLN A 280 1.10 -6.09 6.15
N ASN A 281 0.88 -6.82 5.05
CA ASN A 281 1.87 -6.96 3.98
C ASN A 281 2.15 -5.62 3.28
N GLU A 282 1.13 -4.80 3.06
CA GLU A 282 1.29 -3.45 2.48
C GLU A 282 2.07 -2.52 3.40
N LYS A 283 1.80 -2.57 4.70
CA LYS A 283 2.59 -1.85 5.72
C LYS A 283 4.06 -2.26 5.67
N GLU A 284 4.35 -3.54 5.57
CA GLU A 284 5.73 -4.05 5.52
C GLU A 284 6.45 -3.60 4.24
N ASN A 285 5.76 -3.58 3.10
CA ASN A 285 6.32 -3.06 1.84
C ASN A 285 6.62 -1.56 1.93
N LEU A 286 5.67 -0.76 2.45
CA LEU A 286 5.88 0.67 2.68
C LEU A 286 7.02 0.95 3.67
N ALA A 287 7.10 0.18 4.76
CA ALA A 287 8.17 0.33 5.74
C ALA A 287 9.53 -0.02 5.12
N SER A 288 9.60 -1.07 4.30
CA SER A 288 10.83 -1.44 3.60
C SER A 288 11.28 -0.38 2.61
N ASP A 289 10.36 0.27 1.89
CA ASP A 289 10.71 1.34 0.95
C ASP A 289 11.19 2.60 1.68
N ALA A 290 10.52 2.97 2.78
CA ALA A 290 10.93 4.10 3.61
C ALA A 290 12.36 3.90 4.15
N GLU A 291 12.67 2.70 4.64
CA GLU A 291 14.03 2.34 5.05
C GLU A 291 15.02 2.40 3.89
N TYR A 292 14.65 1.92 2.70
CA TYR A 292 15.51 2.02 1.52
C TYR A 292 15.82 3.48 1.14
N ILE A 293 14.83 4.36 1.18
CA ILE A 293 15.01 5.80 0.91
C ILE A 293 15.96 6.41 1.94
N LEU A 294 15.74 6.13 3.23
CA LEU A 294 16.58 6.61 4.32
C LEU A 294 18.06 6.27 4.13
N HIS A 295 18.36 5.10 3.57
CA HIS A 295 19.74 4.64 3.38
C HIS A 295 20.37 5.05 2.05
N THR A 296 19.59 5.42 1.03
CA THR A 296 20.11 5.62 -0.35
C THR A 296 19.94 7.02 -0.91
N ARG A 297 19.04 7.81 -0.33
CA ARG A 297 18.61 9.10 -0.91
C ARG A 297 19.10 10.32 -0.13
N PHE A 298 19.97 10.11 0.85
CA PHE A 298 20.59 11.17 1.65
C PHE A 298 22.11 11.11 1.58
N CYS A 299 22.75 12.27 1.43
CA CYS A 299 24.22 12.34 1.45
C CYS A 299 24.82 12.23 2.85
N ASN A 300 24.11 12.71 3.87
CA ASN A 300 24.51 12.57 5.27
C ASN A 300 23.43 11.78 6.01
N THR A 301 23.76 10.53 6.37
CA THR A 301 22.88 9.63 7.13
C THR A 301 23.06 9.78 8.65
N ASN A 302 23.44 10.98 9.12
CA ASN A 302 23.76 11.25 10.52
C ASN A 302 22.54 11.14 11.44
#